data_AF-A0A847LMZ2-F1
#
_entry.id   AF-A0A847LMZ2-F1
#
_cell.length_a   1.000
_cell.length_b   1.000
_cell.length_c   1.000
_cell.angle_alpha   90.00
_cell.angle_beta   90.00
_cell.angle_gamma   90.00
#
_symmetry.space_group_name_H-M   'P 1'
#
loop_
_entity.id
_entity.type
_entity.pdbx_description
1 polymer ?
#
loop_
_entity_poly.entity_id
_entity_poly.type
_entity_poly.pdbx_seq_one_letter_code
_entity_poly.pdbx_strand_id
1 'polypeptide(L)'
;MTDFTALITLRPDGSPHLVGAWNLLPIDPRTLILSGERYVETRRNLARDPRVWILVASREMNAGYRLAGTALESHDPADIDLVRRYWPRCSFAIRITIDRVEDLAYWRNLVPPTHKQAGPGPATPP
;
A
#
# COMPACT_ATOMS: atom_id res chain seq x y z
N MET A 1 -8.12 -11.79 7.88
CA MET A 1 -7.22 -10.64 7.76
C MET A 1 -7.37 -10.09 6.35
N THR A 2 -8.07 -8.97 6.16
CA THR A 2 -8.20 -8.33 4.85
C THR A 2 -7.47 -7.00 4.94
N ASP A 3 -6.14 -7.12 4.88
CA ASP A 3 -5.26 -5.98 4.78
C ASP A 3 -4.79 -5.87 3.35
N PHE A 4 -4.84 -4.67 2.82
CA PHE A 4 -4.50 -4.36 1.45
C PHE A 4 -3.43 -3.28 1.44
N THR A 5 -2.32 -3.57 0.76
CA THR A 5 -1.29 -2.59 0.47
C THR A 5 -1.03 -2.57 -1.03
N ALA A 6 -1.21 -1.42 -1.65
CA ALA A 6 -0.87 -1.20 -3.05
C ALA A 6 0.09 -0.02 -3.19
N LEU A 7 0.98 -0.14 -4.16
CA LEU A 7 1.90 0.91 -4.57
C LEU A 7 1.52 1.37 -5.98
N ILE A 8 1.48 2.69 -6.16
CA ILE A 8 1.06 3.36 -7.39
C ILE A 8 2.20 4.24 -7.88
N THR A 9 2.60 4.04 -9.13
CA THR A 9 3.55 4.89 -9.87
C THR A 9 2.90 5.39 -11.15
N LEU A 10 3.52 6.34 -11.85
CA LEU A 10 3.02 6.84 -13.12
C LEU A 10 3.76 6.21 -14.30
N ARG A 11 3.01 5.79 -15.31
CA ARG A 11 3.56 5.43 -16.62
C ARG A 11 4.03 6.68 -17.36
N PRO A 12 4.81 6.53 -18.46
CA PRO A 12 5.27 7.68 -19.26
C PRO A 12 4.15 8.59 -19.80
N ASP A 13 2.96 8.04 -20.03
CA ASP A 13 1.77 8.78 -20.48
C ASP A 13 0.99 9.46 -19.32
N GLY A 14 1.49 9.35 -18.09
CA GLY A 14 0.84 9.86 -16.88
C GLY A 14 -0.25 8.94 -16.31
N SER A 15 -0.56 7.81 -16.94
CA SER A 15 -1.55 6.86 -16.41
C SER A 15 -1.02 6.10 -15.19
N PRO A 16 -1.87 5.74 -14.21
CA PRO A 16 -1.43 5.05 -13.01
C PRO A 16 -1.11 3.58 -13.27
N HIS A 17 0.06 3.13 -12.83
CA HIS A 17 0.45 1.73 -12.71
C HIS A 17 0.36 1.30 -11.24
N LEU A 18 -0.41 0.24 -10.97
CA LEU A 18 -0.69 -0.24 -9.62
C LEU A 18 -0.19 -1.67 -9.43
N VAL A 19 0.45 -1.93 -8.30
CA VAL A 19 0.92 -3.26 -7.88
C VAL A 19 0.56 -3.50 -6.41
N GLY A 20 0.33 -4.75 -6.04
CA GLY A 20 0.26 -5.12 -4.62
C GLY A 20 1.66 -5.09 -4.00
N ALA A 21 1.81 -4.48 -2.82
CA ALA A 21 3.10 -4.29 -2.15
C ALA A 21 3.10 -4.98 -0.77
N TRP A 22 3.06 -6.30 -0.78
CA TRP A 22 2.84 -7.15 0.41
C TRP A 22 4.08 -7.27 1.32
N ASN A 23 5.23 -6.86 0.80
CA ASN A 23 6.55 -6.90 1.43
C ASN A 23 7.10 -5.50 1.70
N LEU A 24 6.19 -4.53 1.86
CA LEU A 24 6.51 -3.16 2.26
C LEU A 24 6.70 -3.10 3.78
N LEU A 25 7.82 -2.54 4.22
CA LEU A 25 8.22 -2.50 5.62
C LEU A 25 8.49 -1.06 6.05
N PRO A 26 8.00 -0.61 7.22
CA PRO A 26 8.45 0.65 7.80
C PRO A 26 9.85 0.49 8.38
N ILE A 27 10.74 1.45 8.11
CA ILE A 27 12.06 1.53 8.76
C ILE A 27 12.11 2.66 9.80
N ASP A 28 11.35 3.73 9.57
CA ASP A 28 11.18 4.88 10.45
C ASP A 28 9.80 5.54 10.17
N PRO A 29 9.37 6.57 10.92
CA PRO A 29 8.04 7.18 10.76
C PRO A 29 7.74 7.77 9.37
N ARG A 30 8.76 8.06 8.56
CA ARG A 30 8.63 8.66 7.23
C ARG A 30 9.25 7.81 6.12
N THR A 31 9.87 6.69 6.44
CA THR A 31 10.53 5.87 5.42
C THR A 31 10.02 4.45 5.44
N LEU A 32 9.71 3.96 4.24
CA LEU A 32 9.35 2.59 3.97
C LEU A 32 10.37 1.96 3.03
N ILE A 33 10.46 0.64 3.05
CA ILE A 33 11.34 -0.15 2.21
C ILE A 33 10.61 -1.32 1.58
N LEU A 34 10.92 -1.61 0.32
CA LEU A 34 10.31 -2.66 -0.48
C LEU A 34 11.39 -3.42 -1.25
N SER A 35 11.32 -4.75 -1.35
CA SER A 35 12.24 -5.49 -2.23
C SER A 35 11.84 -5.25 -3.69
N GLY A 36 12.73 -4.70 -4.53
CA GLY A 36 12.34 -4.18 -5.85
C GLY A 36 12.37 -5.16 -7.02
N GLU A 37 12.95 -6.35 -6.88
CA GLU A 37 13.35 -7.21 -8.02
C GLU A 37 12.20 -7.69 -8.91
N ARG A 38 11.02 -7.93 -8.34
CA ARG A 38 9.84 -8.36 -9.12
C ARG A 38 9.02 -7.20 -9.67
N TYR A 39 9.33 -5.97 -9.29
CA TYR A 39 8.58 -4.78 -9.64
C TYR A 39 9.18 -4.08 -10.87
N VAL A 40 9.36 -4.82 -11.96
CA VAL A 40 10.10 -4.35 -13.16
C VAL A 40 9.50 -3.04 -13.72
N GLU A 41 8.18 -2.99 -13.87
CA GLU A 41 7.51 -1.80 -14.42
C GLU A 41 7.51 -0.64 -13.42
N THR A 42 7.25 -0.90 -12.15
CA THR A 42 7.39 0.09 -11.06
C THR A 42 8.78 0.73 -11.07
N ARG A 43 9.85 -0.06 -11.19
CA ARG A 43 11.23 0.45 -11.25
C ARG A 43 11.45 1.36 -12.45
N ARG A 44 10.99 0.95 -13.64
CA ARG A 44 11.08 1.76 -14.86
C ARG A 44 10.33 3.08 -14.72
N ASN A 45 9.18 3.07 -14.06
CA ASN A 45 8.41 4.26 -13.77
C ASN A 45 9.16 5.18 -12.79
N LEU A 46 9.66 4.65 -11.68
CA LEU A 46 10.39 5.41 -10.65
C LEU A 46 11.69 6.02 -11.17
N ALA A 47 12.39 5.33 -12.07
CA ALA A 47 13.60 5.85 -12.72
C ALA A 47 13.32 7.11 -13.58
N ARG A 48 12.07 7.32 -14.01
CA ARG A 48 11.63 8.49 -14.79
C ARG A 48 10.94 9.54 -13.93
N ASP A 49 10.09 9.09 -13.02
CA ASP A 49 9.30 9.92 -12.13
C ASP A 49 9.28 9.29 -10.73
N PRO A 50 9.96 9.90 -9.75
CA PRO A 50 10.10 9.30 -8.43
C PRO A 50 8.80 9.34 -7.62
N ARG A 51 7.75 10.02 -8.09
CA ARG A 51 6.49 10.15 -7.34
C ARG A 51 5.83 8.79 -7.16
N VAL A 52 5.39 8.54 -5.94
CA VAL A 52 4.70 7.30 -5.57
C VAL A 52 3.53 7.61 -4.64
N TRP A 53 2.48 6.79 -4.75
CA TRP A 53 1.43 6.72 -3.74
C TRP A 53 1.33 5.30 -3.22
N ILE A 54 0.97 5.19 -1.95
CA ILE A 54 0.72 3.91 -1.30
C ILE A 54 -0.67 3.96 -0.70
N LEU A 55 -1.48 2.98 -1.04
CA LEU A 55 -2.79 2.79 -0.46
C LEU A 55 -2.67 1.65 0.55
N VAL A 56 -2.98 1.95 1.81
CA VAL A 56 -3.05 0.97 2.89
C VAL A 56 -4.48 0.95 3.40
N ALA A 57 -5.08 -0.23 3.51
CA ALA A 57 -6.40 -0.40 4.10
C ALA A 57 -6.44 -1.66 4.97
N SER A 58 -7.09 -1.55 6.12
CA SER A 58 -7.34 -2.68 7.01
C SER A 58 -8.80 -2.67 7.45
N ARG A 59 -9.51 -3.76 7.15
CA ARG A 59 -10.89 -3.93 7.61
C ARG A 59 -10.95 -4.11 9.14
N GLU A 60 -9.96 -4.80 9.70
CA GLU A 60 -9.89 -5.09 11.14
C GLU A 60 -9.67 -3.82 11.95
N MET A 61 -8.74 -2.97 11.50
CA MET A 61 -8.51 -1.66 12.13
C MET A 61 -9.55 -0.61 11.73
N ASN A 62 -10.49 -0.95 10.83
CA ASN A 62 -11.45 -0.03 10.24
C ASN A 62 -10.78 1.26 9.71
N ALA A 63 -9.62 1.12 9.06
CA ALA A 63 -8.75 2.24 8.70
C ALA A 63 -8.31 2.16 7.23
N GLY A 64 -8.08 3.32 6.63
CA GLY A 64 -7.54 3.44 5.27
C GLY A 64 -6.75 4.72 5.11
N TYR A 65 -5.57 4.64 4.50
CA TYR A 65 -4.66 5.76 4.33
C TYR A 65 -4.11 5.80 2.91
N ARG A 66 -3.96 7.02 2.38
CA ARG A 66 -3.11 7.31 1.23
C ARG A 66 -1.84 7.98 1.72
N LEU A 67 -0.70 7.34 1.44
CA LEU A 67 0.62 7.90 1.66
C LEU A 67 1.11 8.43 0.32
N ALA A 68 1.62 9.65 0.27
CA ALA A 68 2.29 10.22 -0.89
C ALA A 68 3.76 10.46 -0.56
N GLY A 69 4.61 10.37 -1.58
CA GLY A 69 6.03 10.57 -1.39
C GLY A 69 6.85 10.33 -2.65
N THR A 70 8.13 10.07 -2.43
CA THR A 70 9.11 9.74 -3.47
C THR A 70 9.75 8.38 -3.21
N ALA A 71 10.09 7.66 -4.27
CA ALA A 71 10.75 6.37 -4.18
C ALA A 71 11.91 6.24 -5.17
N LEU A 72 13.01 5.66 -4.71
CA LEU A 72 14.22 5.45 -5.48
C LEU A 72 14.80 4.06 -5.22
N GLU A 73 15.54 3.53 -6.19
CA GLU A 73 16.38 2.35 -5.95
C GLU A 73 17.47 2.71 -4.94
N SER A 74 17.60 1.90 -3.90
CA SER A 74 18.62 1.99 -2.87
C SER A 74 19.56 0.80 -2.99
N HIS A 75 20.85 1.11 -3.10
CA HIS A 75 21.95 0.14 -3.05
C HIS A 75 22.71 0.21 -1.73
N ASP A 76 22.16 0.89 -0.72
CA ASP A 76 22.73 0.92 0.62
C ASP A 76 22.73 -0.51 1.22
N PRO A 77 23.87 -1.01 1.73
CA PRO A 77 23.94 -2.32 2.36
C PRO A 77 22.91 -2.53 3.48
N ALA A 78 22.62 -1.51 4.30
CA ALA A 78 21.66 -1.62 5.39
C ALA A 78 20.23 -1.84 4.88
N ASP A 79 19.86 -1.14 3.80
CA ASP A 79 18.57 -1.30 3.13
C ASP A 79 18.44 -2.69 2.49
N ILE A 80 19.51 -3.16 1.84
CA ILE A 80 19.57 -4.50 1.23
C ILE A 80 19.42 -5.59 2.30
N ASP A 81 20.12 -5.46 3.43
CA ASP A 81 20.07 -6.44 4.51
C ASP A 81 18.68 -6.53 5.15
N LEU A 82 17.95 -5.41 5.23
CA LEU A 82 16.56 -5.40 5.69
C LEU A 82 15.65 -6.20 4.76
N VAL A 83 15.71 -5.97 3.44
CA VAL A 83 14.84 -6.69 2.49
C VAL A 83 15.24 -8.16 2.35
N ARG A 84 16.52 -8.50 2.53
CA ARG A 84 17.02 -9.89 2.48
C ARG A 84 16.48 -10.80 3.56
N ARG A 85 16.04 -10.25 4.69
CA ARG A 85 15.36 -11.03 5.75
C ARG A 85 14.15 -11.79 5.23
N TYR A 86 13.49 -11.22 4.22
CA TYR A 86 12.32 -11.81 3.61
C TYR A 86 12.66 -12.37 2.21
N TRP A 87 13.48 -11.64 1.43
CA TRP A 87 13.83 -11.95 0.04
C TRP A 87 15.35 -12.16 -0.08
N PRO A 88 15.90 -13.36 0.24
CA PRO A 88 17.35 -13.55 0.46
C PRO A 88 18.25 -13.23 -0.73
N ARG A 89 17.72 -13.30 -1.95
CA ARG A 89 18.47 -13.03 -3.19
C ARG A 89 18.45 -11.56 -3.60
N CYS A 90 17.90 -10.68 -2.76
CA CYS A 90 17.75 -9.28 -3.09
C CYS A 90 19.10 -8.56 -3.27
N SER A 91 19.24 -7.81 -4.35
CA SER A 91 20.45 -7.05 -4.71
C SER A 91 20.32 -5.53 -4.54
N PHE A 92 19.11 -5.03 -4.33
CA PHE A 92 18.78 -3.62 -4.09
C PHE A 92 17.40 -3.52 -3.43
N ALA A 93 17.10 -2.40 -2.81
CA ALA A 93 15.78 -2.09 -2.28
C ALA A 93 15.14 -0.93 -3.06
N ILE A 94 13.83 -0.74 -2.90
CA ILE A 94 13.16 0.51 -3.22
C ILE A 94 12.93 1.22 -1.88
N ARG A 95 13.60 2.35 -1.69
CA ARG A 95 13.45 3.20 -0.51
C ARG A 95 12.42 4.28 -0.82
N ILE A 96 11.44 4.42 0.06
CA ILE A 96 10.28 5.28 -0.14
C ILE A 96 10.20 6.29 1.01
N THR A 97 10.31 7.58 0.69
CA THR A 97 10.19 8.68 1.64
C THR A 97 8.80 9.29 1.55
N ILE A 98 8.07 9.30 2.67
CA ILE A 98 6.71 9.80 2.80
C ILE A 98 6.72 11.27 3.19
N ASP A 99 6.09 12.11 2.35
CA ASP A 99 5.92 13.54 2.61
C ASP A 99 4.55 13.87 3.22
N ARG A 100 3.51 13.14 2.81
CA ARG A 100 2.12 13.39 3.18
C ARG A 100 1.38 12.09 3.46
N VAL A 101 0.54 12.15 4.50
CA VAL A 101 -0.39 11.10 4.88
C VAL A 101 -1.80 11.68 4.84
N GLU A 102 -2.73 10.95 4.23
CA GLU A 102 -4.14 11.30 4.17
C GLU A 102 -4.97 10.15 4.71
N ASP A 103 -5.79 10.44 5.72
CA ASP A 103 -6.80 9.52 6.22
C ASP A 103 -7.97 9.47 5.23
N LEU A 104 -8.26 8.27 4.74
CA LEU A 104 -9.33 8.05 3.77
C LEU A 104 -10.68 7.77 4.44
N ALA A 105 -10.82 7.96 5.76
CA ALA A 105 -12.03 7.68 6.55
C ALA A 105 -13.35 8.22 5.96
N TYR A 106 -13.32 9.15 5.00
CA TYR A 106 -14.49 9.53 4.22
C TYR A 106 -15.18 8.33 3.52
N TRP A 107 -14.47 7.23 3.22
CA TRP A 107 -15.07 6.02 2.66
C TRP A 107 -16.14 5.42 3.58
N ARG A 108 -16.06 5.66 4.89
CA ARG A 108 -17.06 5.22 5.87
C ARG A 108 -18.43 5.83 5.60
N ASN A 109 -18.47 7.01 4.97
CA ASN A 109 -19.70 7.70 4.59
C ASN A 109 -20.20 7.29 3.20
N LEU A 110 -19.41 6.55 2.42
CA LEU A 110 -19.76 6.08 1.08
C LEU A 110 -20.33 4.66 1.08
N VAL A 111 -20.22 3.92 2.18
CA VAL A 111 -20.86 2.61 2.33
C VAL A 111 -22.35 2.85 2.60
N PRO A 112 -23.27 2.44 1.71
CA PRO A 112 -24.69 2.52 1.99
C PRO A 112 -24.97 1.74 3.29
N PRO A 113 -25.91 2.19 4.14
CA PRO A 113 -26.29 1.41 5.31
C PRO A 113 -26.63 0.01 4.84
N THR A 114 -25.93 -0.98 5.39
CA THR A 114 -26.27 -2.38 5.17
C THR A 114 -27.71 -2.53 5.58
N HIS A 115 -28.59 -2.89 4.64
CA HIS A 115 -29.92 -3.36 4.98
C HIS A 115 -29.72 -4.48 6.00
N LYS A 116 -29.99 -4.19 7.29
CA LYS A 116 -30.24 -5.26 8.24
C LYS A 116 -31.33 -6.11 7.59
N GLN A 117 -31.01 -7.34 7.23
CA GLN A 117 -32.05 -8.31 6.90
C GLN A 117 -33.03 -8.25 8.08
N ALA A 118 -34.28 -7.88 7.80
CA ALA A 118 -35.34 -8.02 8.75
C ALA A 118 -35.34 -9.50 9.14
N GLY A 119 -34.98 -9.79 10.39
CA GLY A 119 -35.12 -11.14 10.92
C GLY A 119 -36.57 -11.58 10.72
N PRO A 120 -36.83 -12.89 10.54
CA PRO A 120 -38.19 -13.38 10.45
C PRO A 120 -38.97 -12.85 11.65
N GLY A 121 -40.11 -12.20 11.36
CA GLY A 121 -40.98 -11.63 12.38
C GLY A 121 -41.35 -12.69 13.42
N PRO A 122 -41.63 -12.28 14.68
CA PRO A 122 -41.94 -13.23 15.74
C PRO A 122 -43.12 -14.10 15.31
N ALA A 123 -42.94 -15.42 15.40
CA ALA A 123 -44.00 -16.38 15.18
C ALA A 123 -45.11 -16.11 16.20
N THR A 124 -46.32 -15.82 15.71
CA THR A 124 -47.51 -15.68 16.54
C THR A 124 -47.85 -17.03 17.15
N PRO A 125 -47.91 -17.17 18.48
CA PRO A 125 -48.39 -18.38 19.13
C PRO A 125 -49.87 -18.22 19.56
N PRO A 126 -50.52 -19.31 19.96
CA PRO A 126 -50.99 -20.45 19.16
C PRO A 126 -52.39 -20.22 18.54
#